data_AF-A0A2N5SJX1-F1
#
_entry.id   AF-A0A2N5SJX1-F1
#
_cell.length_a   1.000
_cell.length_b   1.000
_cell.length_c   1.000
_cell.angle_alpha   90.00
_cell.angle_beta   90.00
_cell.angle_gamma   90.00
#
_symmetry.space_group_name_H-M   'P 1'
#
loop_
_entity.id
_entity.type
_entity.pdbx_description
1 polymer ?
#
loop_
_entity_poly.entity_id
_entity_poly.type
_entity_poly.pdbx_seq_one_letter_code
_entity_poly.pdbx_strand_id
1 'polypeptide(L)'
;MQLSPELIIESSDGGQVTVGDMAACDTEITDEYVELVAKVETENRVKAMDCSNLGDKYDLKLAQHVVDIIHNPALRCERAPCF
;
A
#
# COMPACT_ATOMS: atom_id res chain seq x y z
N MET A 1 24.98 -2.04 16.13
CA MET A 1 23.73 -2.37 15.41
C MET A 1 23.10 -1.05 15.03
N GLN A 2 23.02 -0.77 13.73
CA GLN A 2 22.33 0.41 13.22
C GLN A 2 20.88 -0.02 13.01
N LEU A 3 19.96 0.49 13.84
CA LEU A 3 18.53 0.30 13.62
C LEU A 3 18.19 1.10 12.35
N SER A 4 17.88 0.41 11.26
CA SER A 4 17.23 1.06 10.12
C SER A 4 15.84 1.50 10.60
N PRO A 5 15.42 2.76 10.37
CA PRO A 5 14.06 3.17 10.67
C PRO A 5 13.10 2.26 9.90
N GLU A 6 12.13 1.68 10.61
CA GLU A 6 11.03 0.94 9.99
C GLU A 6 9.85 1.88 9.80
N LEU A 7 9.30 1.92 8.60
CA LEU A 7 8.09 2.67 8.29
C LEU A 7 6.88 1.78 8.59
N ILE A 8 5.86 2.34 9.24
CA ILE A 8 4.57 1.71 9.40
C ILE A 8 3.57 2.47 8.53
N ILE A 9 2.85 1.76 7.67
CA ILE A 9 1.78 2.33 6.86
C ILE A 9 0.45 1.78 7.38
N GLU A 10 -0.52 2.67 7.54
CA GLU A 10 -1.89 2.36 7.94
C GLU A 10 -2.83 2.39 6.72
N SER A 11 -3.72 1.41 6.62
CA SER A 11 -4.78 1.34 5.61
C SER A 11 -6.08 2.00 6.09
N SER A 12 -7.03 2.18 5.16
CA SER A 12 -8.36 2.78 5.39
C SER A 12 -9.19 2.16 6.50
N ASP A 13 -8.92 0.91 6.88
CA ASP A 13 -9.59 0.16 7.93
C ASP A 13 -8.86 0.22 9.29
N GLY A 14 -7.76 0.96 9.37
CA GLY A 14 -6.89 1.04 10.55
C GLY A 14 -5.92 -0.14 10.69
N GLY A 15 -5.90 -1.06 9.73
CA GLY A 15 -4.88 -2.10 9.63
C GLY A 15 -3.51 -1.49 9.36
N GLN A 16 -2.44 -2.13 9.86
CA GLN A 16 -1.08 -1.60 9.73
C GLN A 16 -0.12 -2.66 9.21
N VAL A 17 0.81 -2.23 8.36
CA VAL A 17 1.90 -3.07 7.84
C VAL A 17 3.26 -2.42 8.10
N THR A 18 4.23 -3.23 8.49
CA THR A 18 5.63 -2.81 8.62
C THR A 18 6.30 -2.91 7.25
N VAL A 19 6.86 -1.79 6.79
CA VAL A 19 7.65 -1.74 5.56
C VAL A 19 9.11 -1.97 5.92
N GLY A 20 9.62 -3.12 5.49
CA GLY A 20 11.04 -3.43 5.50
C GLY A 20 11.76 -2.84 4.29
N ASP A 21 13.06 -2.60 4.45
CA ASP A 21 14.00 -2.26 3.37
C ASP A 21 13.44 -1.25 2.35
N MET A 22 13.51 0.03 2.73
CA MET A 22 13.04 1.15 1.90
C MET A 22 14.02 1.52 0.77
N ALA A 23 15.08 0.75 0.53
CA ALA A 23 16.12 1.14 -0.44
C ALA A 23 15.62 1.24 -1.88
N ALA A 24 14.48 0.62 -2.20
CA ALA A 24 13.84 0.72 -3.52
C ALA A 24 12.94 1.96 -3.67
N CYS A 25 12.63 2.66 -2.57
CA CYS A 25 11.97 3.95 -2.59
C CYS A 25 13.02 5.05 -2.77
N ASP A 26 13.16 5.55 -4.00
CA ASP A 26 13.98 6.73 -4.27
C ASP A 26 13.26 8.04 -3.87
N THR A 27 11.95 7.98 -3.59
CA THR A 27 11.13 9.10 -3.15
C THR A 27 11.22 9.28 -1.63
N GLU A 28 11.59 10.48 -1.17
CA GLU A 28 11.45 10.85 0.24
C GLU A 28 9.97 10.96 0.60
N ILE A 29 9.51 10.16 1.56
CA ILE A 29 8.11 10.18 2.02
C ILE A 29 7.89 11.38 2.94
N THR A 30 7.05 12.31 2.50
CA THR A 30 6.74 13.56 3.24
C THR A 30 5.26 13.76 3.49
N ASP A 31 4.43 13.02 2.78
CA ASP A 31 2.99 13.24 2.73
C ASP A 31 2.26 12.31 3.70
N GLU A 32 1.03 12.70 4.07
CA GLU A 32 0.17 11.87 4.92
C GLU A 32 -0.28 10.60 4.19
N TYR A 33 -0.61 10.73 2.90
CA TYR A 33 -1.02 9.62 2.06
C TYR A 33 0.06 9.27 1.06
N VAL A 34 0.35 7.98 0.94
CA VAL A 34 1.35 7.44 0.04
C VAL A 34 0.82 6.23 -0.71
N GLU A 35 1.33 6.01 -1.92
CA GLU A 35 1.25 4.73 -2.60
C GLU A 35 2.54 3.95 -2.33
N LEU A 36 2.40 2.70 -1.88
CA LEU A 36 3.53 1.78 -1.73
C LEU A 36 3.31 0.59 -2.66
N VAL A 37 4.24 0.37 -3.59
CA VAL A 37 4.34 -0.89 -4.33
C VAL A 37 5.30 -1.79 -3.57
N ALA A 38 4.84 -2.97 -3.17
CA ALA A 38 5.63 -3.85 -2.31
C ALA A 38 5.38 -5.33 -2.56
N LYS A 39 6.38 -6.13 -2.17
CA LYS A 39 6.26 -7.59 -2.09
C LYS A 39 5.90 -7.99 -0.67
N VAL A 40 4.83 -8.78 -0.51
CA VAL A 40 4.46 -9.36 0.79
C VAL A 40 5.53 -10.38 1.23
N GLU A 41 6.02 -10.24 2.47
CA GLU A 41 6.99 -11.17 3.08
C GLU A 41 6.34 -12.01 4.18
N THR A 42 5.51 -11.40 5.02
CA THR A 42 4.74 -12.05 6.10
C THR A 42 3.34 -11.43 6.18
N GLU A 43 2.52 -11.91 7.12
CA GLU A 43 1.15 -11.39 7.33
C GLU A 43 1.09 -9.89 7.64
N ASN A 44 2.16 -9.31 8.20
CA ASN A 44 2.22 -7.91 8.62
C ASN A 44 3.47 -7.18 8.12
N ARG A 45 4.23 -7.77 7.18
CA ARG A 45 5.47 -7.19 6.67
C ARG A 45 5.54 -7.27 5.16
N VAL A 46 6.00 -6.17 4.57
CA VAL A 46 6.25 -6.06 3.14
C VAL A 46 7.65 -5.51 2.89
N LYS A 47 8.23 -5.83 1.74
CA LYS A 47 9.45 -5.21 1.22
C LYS A 47 9.09 -4.21 0.13
N ALA A 48 9.49 -2.94 0.31
CA ALA A 48 9.24 -1.88 -0.66
C ALA A 48 9.88 -2.22 -2.03
N MET A 49 9.18 -1.88 -3.10
CA MET A 49 9.64 -1.96 -4.49
C MET A 49 9.58 -0.60 -5.19
N ASP A 50 8.62 0.25 -4.79
CA ASP A 50 8.51 1.65 -5.22
C ASP A 50 7.57 2.40 -4.25
N CYS A 51 7.63 3.72 -4.23
CA CYS A 51 6.63 4.55 -3.53
C CYS A 51 6.45 5.94 -4.14
N SER A 52 5.28 6.50 -3.89
CA SER A 52 4.89 7.85 -4.33
C SER A 52 4.10 8.58 -3.24
N ASN A 53 4.35 9.88 -3.15
CA ASN A 53 3.61 10.82 -2.31
C ASN A 53 2.28 11.20 -2.98
N LEU A 54 1.16 11.19 -2.23
CA LEU A 54 -0.20 11.48 -2.73
C LEU A 54 -0.85 12.73 -2.12
N GLY A 55 -0.16 13.45 -1.24
CA GLY A 55 -0.65 14.64 -0.54
C GLY A 55 -1.38 14.35 0.77
N ASP A 56 -2.18 15.33 1.19
CA ASP A 56 -2.90 15.38 2.47
C ASP A 56 -4.45 15.32 2.30
N LYS A 57 -4.93 15.13 1.06
CA LYS A 57 -6.36 15.21 0.71
C LYS A 57 -6.89 13.97 0.00
N TYR A 58 -6.18 12.85 0.13
CA TYR A 58 -6.60 11.61 -0.51
C TYR A 58 -7.80 10.99 0.21
N ASP A 59 -8.85 10.64 -0.53
CA ASP A 59 -10.04 10.00 0.04
C ASP A 59 -9.81 8.49 0.17
N LEU A 60 -9.26 8.07 1.31
CA LEU A 60 -9.04 6.66 1.63
C LEU A 60 -10.33 5.83 1.67
N LYS A 61 -11.49 6.44 1.95
CA LYS A 61 -12.77 5.70 1.93
C LYS A 61 -13.19 5.37 0.51
N LEU A 62 -13.06 6.33 -0.41
CA LEU A 62 -13.29 6.09 -1.83
C LEU A 62 -12.32 5.03 -2.36
N ALA A 63 -11.03 5.11 -2.00
CA ALA A 63 -10.04 4.11 -2.38
C ALA A 63 -10.40 2.70 -1.89
N GLN A 64 -10.84 2.58 -0.63
CA GLN A 64 -11.34 1.30 -0.09
C GLN A 64 -12.52 0.76 -0.91
N HIS A 65 -13.49 1.60 -1.28
CA HIS A 65 -14.61 1.16 -2.10
C HIS A 65 -14.18 0.66 -3.48
N VAL A 66 -13.15 1.27 -4.08
CA VAL A 66 -12.57 0.78 -5.34
C VAL A 66 -11.91 -0.59 -5.13
N VAL A 67 -11.16 -0.77 -4.04
CA VAL A 67 -10.56 -2.07 -3.67
C VAL A 67 -11.65 -3.13 -3.50
N ASP A 68 -12.74 -2.82 -2.79
CA ASP A 68 -13.85 -3.74 -2.57
C ASP A 68 -14.51 -4.16 -3.90
N ILE A 69 -14.70 -3.21 -4.83
CA ILE A 69 -15.24 -3.47 -6.17
C ILE A 69 -14.32 -4.39 -6.97
N ILE A 70 -13.02 -4.13 -6.98
CA ILE A 70 -12.02 -4.93 -7.70
C ILE A 70 -12.01 -6.37 -7.20
N HIS A 71 -12.11 -6.57 -5.89
CA HIS A 71 -12.09 -7.91 -5.30
C HIS A 71 -13.47 -8.57 -5.25
N ASN A 72 -14.54 -7.90 -5.67
CA ASN A 72 -15.89 -8.43 -5.61
C ASN A 72 -16.08 -9.59 -6.63
N PRO A 73 -16.31 -10.83 -6.15
CA PRO A 73 -16.45 -11.98 -7.05
C PRO A 73 -17.68 -11.88 -7.96
N ALA A 74 -18.72 -11.15 -7.57
CA ALA A 74 -19.93 -10.97 -8.38
C ALA A 74 -19.71 -10.02 -9.58
N LEU A 75 -18.63 -9.22 -9.55
CA LEU A 75 -18.27 -8.29 -10.62
C LEU A 75 -17.13 -8.81 -11.50
N ARG A 76 -16.62 -10.02 -11.25
CA ARG A 76 -15.54 -10.62 -12.04
C ARG A 76 -16.03 -10.94 -13.45
N CYS A 77 -15.31 -10.43 -14.45
CA CYS A 77 -15.50 -10.81 -15.84
C CYS A 77 -14.62 -12.03 -16.17
N GLU A 78 -15.24 -13.18 -16.48
CA GLU A 78 -14.49 -14.39 -16.89
C GLU A 78 -13.72 -14.21 -18.22
N ARG A 79 -14.13 -13.24 -19.04
CA ARG A 79 -13.52 -12.97 -20.36
C ARG A 79 -12.33 -12.01 -20.29
N ALA A 80 -12.19 -11.29 -19.18
CA ALA A 80 -11.13 -10.32 -18.93
C ALA A 80 -10.84 -10.32 -17.43
N PRO A 81 -10.05 -11.29 -16.92
CA PRO A 81 -9.68 -11.30 -15.52
C PRO A 81 -8.92 -10.00 -15.20
N CYS A 82 -9.40 -9.26 -14.22
CA CYS A 82 -8.65 -8.15 -13.64
C CYS A 82 -7.52 -8.77 -12.81
N PHE A 83 -6.27 -8.60 -13.28
CA PHE A 83 -5.01 -9.09 -12.72
C PHE A 83 -4.95 -10.56 -12.29
#